data_AF-A0A0M2VDA3-F1
#
_entry.id   AF-A0A0M2VDA3-F1
#
_cell.length_a   1.000
_cell.length_b   1.000
_cell.length_c   1.000
_cell.angle_alpha   90.00
_cell.angle_beta   90.00
_cell.angle_gamma   90.00
#
_symmetry.space_group_name_H-M   'P 1'
#
loop_
_entity.id
_entity.type
_entity.pdbx_description
1 polymer ?
#
loop_
_entity_poly.entity_id
_entity_poly.type
_entity_poly.pdbx_seq_one_letter_code
_entity_poly.pdbx_strand_id
1 'polypeptide(L)'
;MNIIIKKNLIFVLFLIPTACFGKENSNAEIEIYSSSSGIGVKLSASLPCDGKLELLKPIFHSTNSELLVSLNLGSFEKKNEIHIEGNSIILPCLNANYVSYTYDSGGVANFNPHAKFDISHYIAAPVKAKNLKYDIKISNFDKDLHYYSSLKSVSPTLQNIDLQSLNNSYSLVTKSNLDVAEINGVQVIYDRFSRNELEKILQLYTKLLNRFGGADLLKNMFILESNDGFTYLNGVNLDDTIVAEYQAGVSNQELINIISHEFTHFWIPTQMGLAGEKYPRLNWFIEGFTEYYSVSIQKEMDFISESIFLDTVNEYLDKNQNSIFSKLSLDEYENIFNNTPAFVTPRTELDKMPYWRGFLIAFILDKNLEASTSRNHKIYKLVSRLINSPGHLDSDKIFSSFSESVRETFKKLYLKHIVVGRPVTVNDISNCVEYRRDIKHKFNLGYNVIRSQEDMRIEEIDINSEIYKFGIRNGDSIVGSSFSVGDHTEKANLAVISKQSGMLINIEYMPSQEVELYTLTSLKSSCQNEVAR
;
A
#
# COMPACT_ATOMS: atom_id res chain seq x y z
N MET A 1 -7.24 35.54 26.53
CA MET A 1 -5.81 35.53 26.19
C MET A 1 -5.15 34.48 27.06
N ASN A 2 -4.68 33.37 26.48
CA ASN A 2 -4.01 32.30 27.21
C ASN A 2 -2.56 32.25 26.74
N ILE A 3 -1.60 32.42 27.66
CA ILE A 3 -0.18 32.23 27.41
C ILE A 3 0.23 30.94 28.12
N ILE A 4 0.72 29.97 27.35
CA ILE A 4 1.25 28.71 27.90
C ILE A 4 2.75 28.67 27.62
N ILE A 5 3.55 28.57 28.68
CA ILE A 5 5.00 28.47 28.61
C ILE A 5 5.42 27.08 29.08
N LYS A 6 6.05 26.31 28.19
CA LYS A 6 6.75 25.07 28.54
C LYS A 6 8.14 25.12 27.91
N LYS A 7 9.16 24.69 28.67
CA LYS A 7 10.61 24.84 28.38
C LYS A 7 10.92 25.00 26.87
N ASN A 8 11.43 26.18 26.51
CA ASN A 8 11.91 26.61 25.19
C ASN A 8 10.85 26.83 24.08
N LEU A 9 9.55 26.78 24.37
CA LEU A 9 8.50 27.25 23.45
C LEU A 9 7.56 28.25 24.11
N ILE A 10 7.28 29.35 23.40
CA ILE A 10 6.24 30.33 23.76
C ILE A 10 5.18 30.27 22.66
N PHE A 11 3.98 29.84 23.02
CA PHE A 11 2.81 29.96 22.15
C PHE A 11 2.00 31.18 22.58
N VAL A 12 1.79 32.13 21.67
CA VAL A 12 0.85 33.25 21.87
C VAL A 12 -0.28 33.07 20.88
N LEU A 13 -1.45 32.67 21.37
CA LEU A 13 -2.65 32.54 20.55
C LEU A 13 -3.61 33.69 20.85
N PHE A 14 -3.98 34.44 19.81
CA PHE A 14 -5.06 35.42 19.86
C PHE A 14 -6.33 34.79 19.31
N LEU A 15 -7.34 34.66 20.17
CA LEU A 15 -8.71 34.38 19.75
C LEU A 15 -9.47 35.70 19.86
N ILE A 16 -9.79 36.31 18.72
CA ILE A 16 -10.62 37.52 18.67
C ILE A 16 -11.97 37.13 18.08
N PRO A 17 -12.98 36.81 18.91
CA PRO A 17 -14.34 36.68 18.41
C PRO A 17 -14.84 38.07 18.02
N THR A 18 -14.82 38.38 16.73
CA THR A 18 -15.15 39.74 16.24
C THR A 18 -16.64 40.09 16.31
N ALA A 19 -17.53 39.16 16.67
CA ALA A 19 -18.98 39.42 16.70
C ALA A 19 -19.76 38.86 17.92
N CYS A 20 -19.10 38.23 18.90
CA CYS A 20 -19.78 37.58 20.02
C CYS A 20 -19.50 38.28 21.36
N PHE A 21 -19.83 39.57 21.47
CA PHE A 21 -19.86 40.25 22.77
C PHE A 21 -21.19 39.97 23.49
N GLY A 22 -21.13 39.30 24.64
CA GLY A 22 -22.24 39.21 25.59
C GLY A 22 -23.04 37.90 25.64
N LYS A 23 -22.60 36.81 25.01
CA LYS A 23 -23.21 35.48 25.21
C LYS A 23 -22.26 34.56 25.98
N GLU A 24 -22.73 34.07 27.13
CA GLU A 24 -22.07 33.04 27.91
C GLU A 24 -22.10 31.71 27.11
N ASN A 25 -21.00 30.96 27.11
CA ASN A 25 -20.77 29.64 26.46
C ASN A 25 -19.98 29.60 25.14
N SER A 26 -18.95 30.43 24.97
CA SER A 26 -17.87 30.14 23.99
C SER A 26 -16.70 29.44 24.68
N ASN A 27 -16.39 28.22 24.26
CA ASN A 27 -15.26 27.45 24.78
C ASN A 27 -14.28 27.13 23.65
N ALA A 28 -12.99 27.34 23.91
CA ALA A 28 -11.91 26.90 23.04
C ALA A 28 -10.90 26.10 23.88
N GLU A 29 -10.66 24.87 23.47
CA GLU A 29 -9.68 23.97 24.04
C GLU A 29 -8.48 23.84 23.11
N ILE A 30 -7.29 23.85 23.71
CA ILE A 30 -6.03 23.64 23.01
C ILE A 30 -5.38 22.42 23.63
N GLU A 31 -5.18 21.38 22.82
CA GLU A 31 -4.49 20.17 23.22
C GLU A 31 -3.12 20.13 22.52
N ILE A 32 -2.04 20.03 23.29
CA ILE A 32 -0.68 19.89 22.75
C ILE A 32 -0.23 18.45 23.02
N TYR A 33 0.14 17.74 21.97
CA TYR A 33 0.63 16.36 22.08
C TYR A 33 2.01 16.22 21.45
N SER A 34 2.77 15.24 21.93
CA SER A 34 4.08 14.89 21.38
C SER A 34 3.95 13.58 20.62
N SER A 35 4.53 13.52 19.43
CA SER A 35 4.66 12.30 18.62
C SER A 35 6.13 12.06 18.29
N SER A 36 6.44 10.90 17.73
CA SER A 36 7.80 10.57 17.26
C SER A 36 8.28 11.47 16.11
N SER A 37 7.37 12.14 15.39
CA SER A 37 7.69 13.08 14.31
C SER A 37 7.73 14.56 14.74
N GLY A 38 7.29 14.89 15.96
CA GLY A 38 7.30 16.27 16.46
C GLY A 38 6.20 16.60 17.48
N ILE A 39 6.11 17.89 17.83
CA ILE A 39 5.05 18.43 18.71
C ILE A 39 3.86 18.88 17.84
N GLY A 40 2.69 18.31 18.08
CA GLY A 40 1.43 18.72 17.43
C GLY A 40 0.57 19.59 18.36
N VAL A 41 -0.24 20.47 17.77
CA VAL A 41 -1.21 21.33 18.48
C VAL A 41 -2.59 21.16 17.86
N LYS A 42 -3.54 20.61 18.61
CA LYS A 42 -4.95 20.49 18.23
C LYS A 42 -5.75 21.62 18.88
N LEU A 43 -6.56 22.29 18.07
CA LEU A 43 -7.40 23.43 18.47
C LEU A 43 -8.87 23.08 18.28
N SER A 44 -9.62 22.94 19.36
CA SER A 44 -11.06 22.70 19.32
C SER A 44 -11.79 23.94 19.80
N ALA A 45 -12.69 24.50 19.01
CA ALA A 45 -13.48 25.66 19.42
C ALA A 45 -14.96 25.43 19.15
N SER A 46 -15.80 25.82 20.11
CA SER A 46 -17.24 25.87 19.97
C SER A 46 -17.67 27.34 20.08
N LEU A 47 -18.18 27.89 18.98
CA LEU A 47 -18.67 29.26 18.90
C LEU A 47 -20.20 29.25 18.78
N PRO A 48 -20.94 29.91 19.67
CA PRO A 48 -22.42 29.90 19.66
C PRO A 48 -23.04 30.92 18.68
N CYS A 49 -22.24 31.62 17.88
CA CYS A 49 -22.67 32.63 16.91
C CYS A 49 -21.71 32.71 15.73
N ASP A 50 -22.19 33.32 14.64
CA ASP A 50 -21.38 33.70 13.47
C ASP A 50 -20.15 34.46 13.96
N GLY A 51 -18.98 33.89 13.73
CA GLY A 51 -17.72 34.40 14.27
C GLY A 51 -16.58 34.09 13.33
N LYS A 52 -15.65 35.04 13.22
CA LYS A 52 -14.41 34.83 12.49
C LYS A 52 -13.38 34.23 13.45
N LEU A 53 -12.83 33.07 13.11
CA LEU A 53 -11.66 32.53 13.79
C LEU A 53 -10.42 32.97 13.01
N GLU A 54 -9.64 33.88 13.57
CA GLU A 54 -8.35 34.29 12.99
C GLU A 54 -7.22 33.64 13.77
N LEU A 55 -6.44 32.80 13.09
CA LEU A 55 -5.21 32.25 13.65
C LEU A 55 -4.06 33.18 13.25
N LEU A 56 -3.61 34.05 14.16
CA LEU A 56 -2.45 34.89 13.91
C LEU A 56 -1.16 34.06 13.99
N LYS A 57 -0.29 34.29 13.01
CA LYS A 57 0.98 33.60 12.72
C LYS A 57 1.67 32.98 13.94
N PRO A 58 1.81 31.64 14.02
CA PRO A 58 2.63 31.01 15.05
C PRO A 58 4.11 31.37 14.82
N ILE A 59 4.80 31.77 15.89
CA ILE A 59 6.25 32.00 15.88
C ILE A 59 6.92 30.71 16.36
N PHE A 60 7.43 29.90 15.42
CA PHE A 60 8.24 28.73 15.74
C PHE A 60 9.72 29.13 15.80
N HIS A 61 10.43 28.73 16.86
CA HIS A 61 11.89 28.86 16.96
C HIS A 61 12.64 27.57 16.58
N SER A 62 11.94 26.57 16.04
CA SER A 62 12.46 25.24 15.67
C SER A 62 12.10 24.93 14.21
N THR A 63 13.08 24.48 13.43
CA THR A 63 12.95 24.17 11.99
C THR A 63 12.17 22.89 11.69
N ASN A 64 11.83 22.08 12.70
CA ASN A 64 11.19 20.76 12.53
C ASN A 64 9.88 20.65 13.33
N SER A 65 8.97 21.62 13.20
CA SER A 65 7.70 21.62 13.93
C SER A 65 6.53 21.56 12.93
N GLU A 66 5.69 20.52 13.04
CA GLU A 66 4.47 20.37 12.24
C GLU A 66 3.26 20.95 13.00
N LEU A 67 2.40 21.72 12.32
CA LEU A 67 1.17 22.23 12.90
C LEU A 67 -0.03 21.51 12.28
N LEU A 68 -0.70 20.67 13.07
CA LEU A 68 -1.87 19.92 12.62
C LEU A 68 -3.15 20.54 13.20
N VAL A 69 -3.83 21.39 12.43
CA VAL A 69 -5.07 22.05 12.88
C VAL A 69 -6.27 21.18 12.50
N SER A 70 -6.92 20.57 13.50
CA SER A 70 -8.20 19.88 13.33
C SER A 70 -9.34 20.74 13.87
N LEU A 71 -10.25 21.20 13.00
CA LEU A 71 -11.43 21.98 13.36
C LEU A 71 -12.66 21.09 13.32
N ASN A 72 -13.27 20.84 14.48
CA ASN A 72 -14.55 20.15 14.57
C ASN A 72 -15.68 21.19 14.62
N LEU A 73 -16.29 21.47 13.48
CA LEU A 73 -17.45 22.35 13.39
C LEU A 73 -18.71 21.52 13.64
N GLY A 74 -19.34 21.69 14.80
CA GLY A 74 -20.63 21.06 15.09
C GLY A 74 -21.70 21.41 14.03
N SER A 75 -22.80 20.66 14.02
CA SER A 75 -23.90 20.86 13.07
C SER A 75 -24.47 22.29 13.18
N PHE A 76 -24.27 23.13 12.16
CA PHE A 76 -24.85 24.46 12.09
C PHE A 76 -25.71 24.63 10.84
N GLU A 77 -26.85 25.33 11.00
CA GLU A 77 -27.76 25.70 9.92
C GLU A 77 -27.36 27.02 9.21
N LYS A 78 -26.22 27.65 9.53
CA LYS A 78 -25.83 28.98 8.97
C LYS A 78 -24.33 29.17 8.71
N LYS A 79 -24.03 30.14 7.82
CA LYS A 79 -22.73 30.41 7.15
C LYS A 79 -21.62 30.84 8.14
N ASN A 80 -20.49 30.15 8.12
CA ASN A 80 -19.25 30.56 8.80
C ASN A 80 -18.12 30.74 7.77
N GLU A 81 -17.23 31.70 8.00
CA GLU A 81 -16.04 31.97 7.17
C GLU A 81 -14.76 31.69 7.97
N ILE A 82 -13.78 31.02 7.35
CA ILE A 82 -12.47 30.71 7.94
C ILE A 82 -11.39 31.35 7.09
N HIS A 83 -10.48 32.08 7.72
CA HIS A 83 -9.34 32.73 7.07
C HIS A 83 -8.05 32.27 7.76
N ILE A 84 -7.11 31.70 6.99
CA ILE A 84 -5.82 31.23 7.50
C ILE A 84 -4.71 31.83 6.64
N GLU A 85 -3.75 32.53 7.25
CA GLU A 85 -2.55 33.04 6.57
C GLU A 85 -1.30 32.29 7.05
N GLY A 86 -0.51 31.73 6.11
CA GLY A 86 0.76 31.05 6.40
C GLY A 86 1.53 30.66 5.13
N ASN A 87 2.86 30.55 5.23
CA ASN A 87 3.72 30.24 4.07
C ASN A 87 3.74 28.74 3.70
N SER A 88 3.21 27.86 4.54
CA SER A 88 3.03 26.42 4.25
C SER A 88 1.96 25.88 5.19
N ILE A 89 0.89 25.30 4.63
CA ILE A 89 -0.19 24.65 5.38
C ILE A 89 -0.46 23.31 4.72
N ILE A 90 -0.44 22.22 5.51
CA ILE A 90 -0.98 20.92 5.10
C ILE A 90 -2.32 20.77 5.82
N LEU A 91 -3.42 20.78 5.07
CA LEU A 91 -4.74 20.43 5.59
C LEU A 91 -4.96 18.94 5.32
N PRO A 92 -5.30 18.11 6.32
CA PRO A 92 -5.73 16.75 6.04
C PRO A 92 -7.04 16.79 5.25
N CYS A 93 -7.17 15.89 4.27
CA CYS A 93 -8.34 15.75 3.41
C CYS A 93 -9.64 15.79 4.22
N LEU A 94 -10.42 16.86 4.07
CA LEU A 94 -11.82 16.90 4.48
C LEU A 94 -12.61 16.02 3.52
N ASN A 95 -13.43 15.11 4.04
CA ASN A 95 -14.35 14.28 3.25
C ASN A 95 -15.15 15.17 2.29
N ALA A 96 -14.91 14.96 0.99
CA ALA A 96 -15.41 15.81 -0.07
C ALA A 96 -16.91 15.62 -0.27
N ASN A 97 -17.71 16.59 0.17
CA ASN A 97 -18.99 16.92 -0.47
C ASN A 97 -19.39 18.41 -0.34
N TYR A 98 -18.55 19.28 0.24
CA TYR A 98 -18.95 20.67 0.48
C TYR A 98 -17.82 21.71 0.37
N VAL A 99 -16.92 21.65 -0.62
CA VAL A 99 -16.19 22.88 -0.98
C VAL A 99 -15.83 22.90 -2.47
N SER A 100 -16.25 23.94 -3.18
CA SER A 100 -15.60 24.38 -4.43
C SER A 100 -14.73 25.59 -4.09
N TYR A 101 -13.45 25.56 -4.45
CA TYR A 101 -12.58 26.73 -4.35
C TYR A 101 -12.51 27.41 -5.71
N THR A 102 -12.77 28.71 -5.75
CA THR A 102 -12.34 29.59 -6.84
C THR A 102 -11.48 30.69 -6.26
N TYR A 103 -10.26 30.80 -6.76
CA TYR A 103 -9.40 31.93 -6.49
C TYR A 103 -9.81 33.04 -7.45
N ASP A 104 -10.48 34.08 -6.95
CA ASP A 104 -10.67 35.31 -7.71
C ASP A 104 -10.40 36.49 -6.79
N SER A 105 -9.56 37.42 -7.25
CA SER A 105 -9.31 38.68 -6.57
C SER A 105 -10.53 39.58 -6.75
N GLY A 106 -11.60 39.30 -6.00
CA GLY A 106 -12.81 40.11 -5.90
C GLY A 106 -14.05 39.50 -6.54
N GLY A 107 -14.69 38.55 -5.87
CA GLY A 107 -16.05 38.09 -6.21
C GLY A 107 -16.62 37.09 -5.20
N VAL A 108 -17.83 37.37 -4.68
CA VAL A 108 -18.52 36.61 -3.61
C VAL A 108 -19.33 35.43 -4.17
N ALA A 109 -19.27 34.26 -3.53
CA ALA A 109 -20.09 33.09 -3.86
C ALA A 109 -21.27 32.88 -2.88
N ASN A 110 -22.42 32.44 -3.39
CA ASN A 110 -23.63 32.14 -2.62
C ASN A 110 -23.92 30.62 -2.60
N PHE A 111 -24.42 30.13 -1.46
CA PHE A 111 -24.80 28.73 -1.22
C PHE A 111 -26.32 28.53 -1.24
N ASN A 112 -26.78 27.35 -1.70
CA ASN A 112 -28.18 26.91 -1.66
C ASN A 112 -28.27 25.51 -1.00
N PRO A 113 -29.13 25.25 0.00
CA PRO A 113 -29.03 24.04 0.81
C PRO A 113 -30.24 23.10 0.60
N HIS A 114 -30.17 22.13 -0.30
CA HIS A 114 -31.10 20.98 -0.26
C HIS A 114 -30.51 19.71 -0.90
N ALA A 115 -29.99 18.80 -0.07
CA ALA A 115 -30.12 17.34 -0.23
C ALA A 115 -29.61 16.64 1.05
N LYS A 116 -30.41 15.74 1.63
CA LYS A 116 -29.99 14.79 2.68
C LYS A 116 -29.56 13.49 1.99
N PHE A 117 -28.32 13.04 2.23
CA PHE A 117 -27.90 11.68 1.90
C PHE A 117 -27.01 11.09 3.00
N ASP A 118 -27.24 9.81 3.22
CA ASP A 118 -26.65 8.94 4.25
C ASP A 118 -25.26 8.47 3.81
N ILE A 119 -24.31 8.40 4.73
CA ILE A 119 -22.89 8.14 4.44
C ILE A 119 -22.55 6.72 4.88
N SER A 120 -22.30 5.83 3.92
CA SER A 120 -21.36 4.72 4.10
C SER A 120 -20.89 4.13 2.76
N HIS A 121 -19.56 3.98 2.65
CA HIS A 121 -18.74 3.18 1.72
C HIS A 121 -18.58 3.61 0.23
N TYR A 122 -17.30 3.55 -0.19
CA TYR A 122 -16.81 3.73 -1.56
C TYR A 122 -17.39 2.68 -2.52
N ILE A 123 -18.04 3.15 -3.58
CA ILE A 123 -18.19 2.42 -4.84
C ILE A 123 -17.97 3.43 -5.96
N ALA A 124 -16.94 3.23 -6.77
CA ALA A 124 -16.87 3.85 -8.09
C ALA A 124 -17.98 3.22 -8.95
N ALA A 125 -19.14 3.88 -9.02
CA ALA A 125 -20.16 3.61 -10.02
C ALA A 125 -20.19 4.78 -11.00
N PRO A 126 -20.12 4.56 -12.33
CA PRO A 126 -20.17 5.65 -13.27
C PRO A 126 -21.58 6.23 -13.33
N VAL A 127 -21.75 7.45 -12.81
CA VAL A 127 -22.97 8.23 -13.04
C VAL A 127 -22.93 8.77 -14.47
N LYS A 128 -23.78 8.22 -15.36
CA LYS A 128 -24.03 8.80 -16.68
C LYS A 128 -24.82 10.10 -16.54
N ALA A 129 -24.13 11.24 -16.52
CA ALA A 129 -24.76 12.54 -16.74
C ALA A 129 -24.86 12.83 -18.25
N LYS A 130 -26.06 12.69 -18.82
CA LYS A 130 -26.38 13.15 -20.18
C LYS A 130 -26.76 14.65 -20.13
N ASN A 131 -26.12 15.44 -20.99
CA ASN A 131 -26.50 16.80 -21.42
C ASN A 131 -26.38 17.93 -20.40
N LEU A 132 -25.16 18.38 -20.10
CA LEU A 132 -24.91 19.76 -19.66
C LEU A 132 -23.84 20.40 -20.54
N LYS A 133 -24.22 21.44 -21.29
CA LYS A 133 -23.31 22.34 -22.00
C LYS A 133 -22.99 23.52 -21.09
N TYR A 134 -21.72 23.75 -20.81
CA TYR A 134 -21.24 25.03 -20.28
C TYR A 134 -20.22 25.62 -21.24
N ASP A 135 -20.41 26.88 -21.62
CA ASP A 135 -19.37 27.70 -22.24
C ASP A 135 -18.49 28.27 -21.12
N ILE A 136 -17.21 27.92 -21.13
CA ILE A 136 -16.22 28.47 -20.19
C ILE A 136 -15.27 29.36 -20.99
N LYS A 137 -15.27 30.66 -20.68
CA LYS A 137 -14.17 31.57 -21.03
C LYS A 137 -13.16 31.55 -19.89
N ILE A 138 -11.93 31.15 -20.18
CA ILE A 138 -10.82 31.14 -19.23
C ILE A 138 -9.88 32.28 -19.59
N SER A 139 -9.60 33.15 -18.61
CA SER A 139 -8.50 34.12 -18.67
C SER A 139 -7.41 33.76 -17.67
N ASN A 140 -6.20 33.57 -18.22
CA ASN A 140 -4.87 33.55 -17.61
C ASN A 140 -4.57 32.59 -16.45
N PHE A 141 -4.17 31.37 -16.82
CA PHE A 141 -3.20 30.52 -16.10
C PHE A 141 -2.09 30.13 -17.09
N ASP A 142 -1.01 30.91 -17.13
CA ASP A 142 -0.08 30.96 -18.28
C ASP A 142 1.18 30.08 -18.16
N LYS A 143 1.24 29.10 -17.23
CA LYS A 143 2.41 28.20 -17.12
C LYS A 143 2.07 26.71 -17.19
N ASP A 144 0.97 26.28 -16.58
CA ASP A 144 0.59 24.85 -16.57
C ASP A 144 -0.18 24.44 -17.83
N LEU A 145 -0.94 25.35 -18.44
CA LEU A 145 -1.67 25.09 -19.70
C LEU A 145 -0.74 24.95 -20.91
N HIS A 146 0.46 25.52 -20.88
CA HIS A 146 1.42 25.37 -21.97
C HIS A 146 1.88 23.92 -22.15
N TYR A 147 2.01 23.16 -21.06
CA TYR A 147 2.41 21.75 -21.09
C TYR A 147 1.30 20.82 -21.62
N TYR A 148 0.05 21.07 -21.27
CA TYR A 148 -1.08 20.29 -21.79
C TYR A 148 -1.42 20.64 -23.25
N SER A 149 -1.23 21.90 -23.65
CA SER A 149 -1.42 22.32 -25.04
C SER A 149 -0.37 21.73 -25.98
N SER A 150 0.87 21.52 -25.51
CA SER A 150 1.91 20.88 -26.31
C SER A 150 1.66 19.38 -26.50
N LEU A 151 1.25 18.64 -25.46
CA LEU A 151 0.90 17.20 -25.59
C LEU A 151 -0.30 16.98 -26.52
N LYS A 152 -1.35 17.81 -26.45
CA LYS A 152 -2.50 17.74 -27.39
C LYS A 152 -2.13 18.11 -28.84
N SER A 153 -1.05 18.86 -29.05
CA SER A 153 -0.56 19.23 -30.38
C SER A 153 0.33 18.17 -31.03
N VAL A 154 0.84 17.20 -30.26
CA VAL A 154 1.80 16.18 -30.72
C VAL A 154 1.10 14.91 -31.21
N SER A 155 -0.15 14.64 -30.80
CA SER A 155 -0.92 13.50 -31.34
C SER A 155 -2.45 13.73 -31.31
N PRO A 156 -3.16 13.58 -32.45
CA PRO A 156 -4.63 13.58 -32.49
C PRO A 156 -5.29 12.54 -31.56
N THR A 157 -4.57 11.47 -31.23
CA THR A 157 -5.03 10.36 -30.37
C THR A 157 -5.17 10.77 -28.90
N LEU A 158 -4.40 11.76 -28.44
CA LEU A 158 -4.43 12.27 -27.06
C LEU A 158 -5.65 13.18 -26.77
N GLN A 159 -6.43 13.56 -27.77
CA GLN A 159 -7.60 14.43 -27.57
C GLN A 159 -8.73 13.76 -26.77
N ASN A 160 -8.73 12.43 -26.68
CA ASN A 160 -9.78 11.64 -26.03
C ASN A 160 -9.39 11.07 -24.66
N ILE A 161 -8.14 11.22 -24.22
CA ILE A 161 -7.71 10.77 -22.89
C ILE A 161 -8.01 11.88 -21.90
N ASP A 162 -8.88 11.59 -20.93
CA ASP A 162 -9.18 12.51 -19.83
C ASP A 162 -8.02 12.54 -18.83
N LEU A 163 -6.97 13.30 -19.18
CA LEU A 163 -5.82 13.50 -18.29
C LEU A 163 -6.19 14.21 -16.98
N GLN A 164 -7.38 14.82 -16.88
CA GLN A 164 -7.83 15.44 -15.63
C GLN A 164 -8.20 14.38 -14.57
N SER A 165 -8.60 13.17 -14.96
CA SER A 165 -8.88 12.08 -14.01
C SER A 165 -7.61 11.51 -13.37
N LEU A 166 -6.46 11.62 -14.05
CA LEU A 166 -5.15 11.24 -13.51
C LEU A 166 -4.60 12.26 -12.49
N ASN A 167 -5.07 13.51 -12.54
CA ASN A 167 -4.49 14.63 -11.80
C ASN A 167 -4.82 14.63 -10.29
N ASN A 168 -5.80 13.81 -9.85
CA ASN A 168 -6.24 13.76 -8.45
C ASN A 168 -5.52 12.68 -7.62
N SER A 169 -4.67 11.85 -8.22
CA SER A 169 -4.04 10.72 -7.52
C SER A 169 -2.53 10.58 -7.75
N TYR A 170 -1.96 11.37 -8.67
CA TYR A 170 -0.57 11.19 -9.10
C TYR A 170 0.22 12.50 -9.05
N SER A 171 1.40 12.39 -8.48
CA SER A 171 2.36 13.49 -8.37
C SER A 171 2.93 13.87 -9.74
N LEU A 172 3.05 15.19 -9.95
CA LEU A 172 3.41 15.83 -11.22
C LEU A 172 4.60 15.18 -11.93
N VAL A 173 4.36 14.68 -13.14
CA VAL A 173 5.37 14.27 -14.11
C VAL A 173 6.28 15.46 -14.43
N THR A 174 7.58 15.33 -14.18
CA THR A 174 8.53 16.45 -14.27
C THR A 174 9.38 16.46 -15.54
N LYS A 175 9.41 15.38 -16.32
CA LYS A 175 10.20 15.34 -17.55
C LYS A 175 9.46 16.04 -18.69
N SER A 176 10.18 16.93 -19.38
CA SER A 176 9.64 17.70 -20.51
C SER A 176 9.54 16.90 -21.82
N ASN A 177 10.10 15.69 -21.88
CA ASN A 177 10.17 14.87 -23.08
C ASN A 177 9.55 13.51 -22.81
N LEU A 178 8.22 13.42 -22.94
CA LEU A 178 7.51 12.15 -23.02
C LEU A 178 7.46 11.72 -24.48
N ASP A 179 7.85 10.49 -24.76
CA ASP A 179 7.63 9.86 -26.05
C ASP A 179 6.24 9.21 -26.07
N VAL A 180 5.65 9.20 -27.27
CA VAL A 180 4.36 8.55 -27.52
C VAL A 180 4.53 7.58 -28.68
N ALA A 181 4.16 6.32 -28.47
CA ALA A 181 4.17 5.31 -29.50
C ALA A 181 2.85 4.53 -29.53
N GLU A 182 2.48 4.03 -30.70
CA GLU A 182 1.47 2.99 -30.84
C GLU A 182 2.19 1.70 -31.22
N ILE A 183 2.05 0.67 -30.39
CA ILE A 183 2.71 -0.62 -30.56
C ILE A 183 1.64 -1.70 -30.45
N ASN A 184 1.41 -2.44 -31.54
CA ASN A 184 0.38 -3.48 -31.62
C ASN A 184 -1.02 -3.02 -31.18
N GLY A 185 -1.38 -1.76 -31.47
CA GLY A 185 -2.67 -1.17 -31.08
C GLY A 185 -2.76 -0.70 -29.62
N VAL A 186 -1.66 -0.77 -28.85
CA VAL A 186 -1.54 -0.19 -27.51
C VAL A 186 -0.87 1.18 -27.62
N GLN A 187 -1.50 2.21 -27.06
CA GLN A 187 -0.91 3.53 -26.92
C GLN A 187 0.02 3.54 -25.69
N VAL A 188 1.29 3.86 -25.91
CA VAL A 188 2.30 3.91 -24.86
C VAL A 188 2.81 5.33 -24.72
N ILE A 189 2.72 5.88 -23.50
CA ILE A 189 3.38 7.13 -23.12
C ILE A 189 4.49 6.78 -22.16
N TYR A 190 5.71 7.16 -22.50
CA TYR A 190 6.88 6.71 -21.77
C TYR A 190 8.01 7.74 -21.81
N ASP A 191 8.86 7.73 -20.80
CA ASP A 191 10.12 8.49 -20.77
C ASP A 191 11.36 7.58 -20.65
N ARG A 192 11.12 6.27 -20.75
CA ARG A 192 12.10 5.20 -20.59
C ARG A 192 11.80 4.05 -21.54
N PHE A 193 12.85 3.33 -21.90
CA PHE A 193 12.87 2.27 -22.91
C PHE A 193 12.86 2.79 -24.35
N SER A 194 13.55 2.07 -25.22
CA SER A 194 13.41 2.19 -26.65
C SER A 194 12.13 1.49 -27.12
N ARG A 195 11.65 1.84 -28.32
CA ARG A 195 10.52 1.16 -28.97
C ARG A 195 10.69 -0.37 -29.00
N ASN A 196 11.90 -0.87 -29.30
CA ASN A 196 12.18 -2.30 -29.36
C ASN A 196 12.07 -2.98 -27.98
N GLU A 197 12.47 -2.29 -26.91
CA GLU A 197 12.28 -2.78 -25.54
C GLU A 197 10.81 -2.80 -25.15
N LEU A 198 10.03 -1.77 -25.53
CA LEU A 198 8.58 -1.74 -25.31
C LEU A 198 7.85 -2.85 -26.07
N GLU A 199 8.26 -3.13 -27.32
CA GLU A 199 7.74 -4.26 -28.09
C GLU A 199 7.99 -5.59 -27.36
N LYS A 200 9.19 -5.79 -26.79
CA LYS A 200 9.48 -6.97 -25.97
C LYS A 200 8.62 -7.00 -24.70
N ILE A 201 8.47 -5.88 -23.99
CA ILE A 201 7.63 -5.80 -22.78
C ILE A 201 6.18 -6.18 -23.12
N LEU A 202 5.62 -5.68 -24.22
CA LEU A 202 4.26 -6.04 -24.67
C LEU A 202 4.13 -7.51 -25.11
N GLN A 203 5.24 -8.20 -25.40
CA GLN A 203 5.20 -9.65 -25.59
C GLN A 203 4.92 -10.39 -24.27
N LEU A 204 5.26 -9.84 -23.10
CA LEU A 204 4.85 -10.39 -21.79
C LEU A 204 3.32 -10.41 -21.69
N TYR A 205 2.68 -9.27 -21.97
CA TYR A 205 1.21 -9.17 -22.00
C TYR A 205 0.60 -10.14 -23.02
N THR A 206 1.13 -10.18 -24.24
CA THR A 206 0.65 -11.10 -25.30
C THR A 206 0.76 -12.57 -24.86
N LYS A 207 1.85 -12.91 -24.15
CA LYS A 207 2.05 -14.26 -23.63
C LYS A 207 1.06 -14.60 -22.50
N LEU A 208 0.76 -13.65 -21.62
CA LEU A 208 -0.28 -13.79 -20.60
C LEU A 208 -1.68 -13.94 -21.24
N LEU A 209 -2.00 -13.14 -22.25
CA LEU A 209 -3.24 -13.23 -23.03
C LEU A 209 -3.39 -14.61 -23.69
N ASN A 210 -2.34 -15.11 -24.34
CA ASN A 210 -2.36 -16.45 -24.94
C ASN A 210 -2.45 -17.56 -23.89
N ARG A 211 -1.92 -17.34 -22.68
CA ARG A 211 -1.93 -18.32 -21.59
C ARG A 211 -3.29 -18.42 -20.92
N PHE A 212 -3.86 -17.29 -20.54
CA PHE A 212 -5.09 -17.24 -19.75
C PHE A 212 -6.34 -17.22 -20.64
N GLY A 213 -6.22 -16.72 -21.87
CA GLY A 213 -7.33 -16.41 -22.75
C GLY A 213 -8.05 -15.13 -22.32
N GLY A 214 -9.32 -15.02 -22.67
CA GLY A 214 -10.16 -13.88 -22.27
C GLY A 214 -10.10 -12.70 -23.24
N ALA A 215 -10.59 -11.55 -22.77
CA ALA A 215 -10.63 -10.33 -23.56
C ALA A 215 -9.25 -9.65 -23.58
N ASP A 216 -8.89 -9.09 -24.74
CA ASP A 216 -7.73 -8.22 -24.86
C ASP A 216 -8.07 -6.80 -24.35
N LEU A 217 -7.77 -6.58 -23.07
CA LEU A 217 -8.16 -5.39 -22.34
C LEU A 217 -7.17 -4.24 -22.50
N LEU A 218 -5.87 -4.49 -22.65
CA LEU A 218 -4.88 -3.43 -22.70
C LEU A 218 -5.09 -2.51 -23.92
N LYS A 219 -5.20 -1.22 -23.65
CA LYS A 219 -5.29 -0.13 -24.64
C LYS A 219 -4.24 0.93 -24.39
N ASN A 220 -3.95 1.25 -23.13
CA ASN A 220 -2.99 2.30 -22.77
C ASN A 220 -1.95 1.82 -21.76
N MET A 221 -0.72 2.31 -21.90
CA MET A 221 0.37 2.08 -20.94
C MET A 221 1.11 3.38 -20.69
N PHE A 222 1.23 3.76 -19.42
CA PHE A 222 1.96 4.94 -18.96
C PHE A 222 3.16 4.48 -18.15
N ILE A 223 4.37 4.90 -18.54
CA ILE A 223 5.63 4.60 -17.84
C ILE A 223 6.31 5.93 -17.55
N LEU A 224 6.20 6.41 -16.31
CA LEU A 224 6.46 7.79 -15.96
C LEU A 224 7.46 7.90 -14.81
N GLU A 225 8.49 8.73 -14.96
CA GLU A 225 9.37 9.08 -13.85
C GLU A 225 8.66 10.06 -12.91
N SER A 226 8.55 9.68 -11.63
CA SER A 226 8.03 10.52 -10.56
C SER A 226 9.16 11.24 -9.82
N ASN A 227 8.92 12.51 -9.52
CA ASN A 227 9.81 13.38 -8.73
C ASN A 227 9.20 13.76 -7.37
N ASP A 228 8.21 13.02 -6.90
CA ASP A 228 7.55 13.32 -5.63
C ASP A 228 8.44 13.14 -4.40
N GLY A 229 9.54 12.39 -4.52
CA GLY A 229 10.42 12.04 -3.41
C GLY A 229 9.81 11.02 -2.44
N PHE A 230 8.60 10.50 -2.71
CA PHE A 230 7.86 9.57 -1.85
C PHE A 230 7.69 8.19 -2.47
N THR A 231 7.48 8.10 -3.78
CA THR A 231 7.14 6.86 -4.48
C THR A 231 8.35 6.30 -5.20
N TYR A 232 9.08 5.36 -4.58
CA TYR A 232 10.25 4.73 -5.22
C TYR A 232 9.87 3.99 -6.52
N LEU A 233 8.83 3.17 -6.46
CA LEU A 233 8.29 2.39 -7.58
C LEU A 233 6.84 2.03 -7.25
N ASN A 234 5.92 2.29 -8.18
CA ASN A 234 4.51 1.98 -8.03
C ASN A 234 3.89 1.56 -9.36
N GLY A 235 2.83 0.75 -9.28
CA GLY A 235 2.07 0.26 -10.41
C GLY A 235 0.59 0.29 -10.09
N VAL A 236 -0.23 0.52 -11.12
CA VAL A 236 -1.66 0.25 -11.03
C VAL A 236 -2.18 -0.28 -12.36
N ASN A 237 -3.04 -1.30 -12.25
CA ASN A 237 -3.93 -1.74 -13.31
C ASN A 237 -5.28 -1.04 -13.18
N LEU A 238 -5.66 -0.36 -14.26
CA LEU A 238 -6.99 0.19 -14.50
C LEU A 238 -7.62 -0.61 -15.65
N ASP A 239 -8.95 -0.59 -15.74
CA ASP A 239 -9.77 -1.42 -16.64
C ASP A 239 -9.11 -1.84 -17.98
N ASP A 240 -8.58 -0.86 -18.73
CA ASP A 240 -7.89 -1.05 -20.02
C ASP A 240 -6.48 -0.43 -20.07
N THR A 241 -5.97 0.00 -18.92
CA THR A 241 -4.82 0.90 -18.83
C THR A 241 -3.91 0.48 -17.70
N ILE A 242 -2.59 0.51 -17.89
CA ILE A 242 -1.65 0.43 -16.77
C ILE A 242 -0.88 1.73 -16.60
N VAL A 243 -0.55 2.06 -15.36
CA VAL A 243 0.35 3.16 -15.02
C VAL A 243 1.46 2.60 -14.15
N ALA A 244 2.71 2.79 -14.57
CA ALA A 244 3.91 2.48 -13.81
C ALA A 244 4.68 3.77 -13.54
N GLU A 245 4.87 4.07 -12.27
CA GLU A 245 5.60 5.25 -11.81
C GLU A 245 6.90 4.83 -11.12
N TYR A 246 7.99 5.55 -11.39
CA TYR A 246 9.29 5.17 -10.85
C TYR A 246 10.15 6.39 -10.51
N GLN A 247 11.02 6.28 -9.52
CA GLN A 247 12.04 7.29 -9.23
C GLN A 247 13.32 7.08 -10.05
N ALA A 248 14.06 8.17 -10.24
CA ALA A 248 15.42 8.11 -10.75
C ALA A 248 16.25 7.09 -9.96
N GLY A 249 16.83 6.11 -10.66
CA GLY A 249 17.68 5.06 -10.07
C GLY A 249 17.02 3.68 -9.97
N VAL A 250 15.70 3.57 -10.11
CA VAL A 250 15.04 2.25 -10.32
C VAL A 250 15.65 1.59 -11.54
N SER A 251 16.00 0.30 -11.48
CA SER A 251 16.57 -0.42 -12.61
C SER A 251 15.51 -0.75 -13.68
N ASN A 252 15.94 -1.03 -14.92
CA ASN A 252 15.01 -1.49 -15.96
C ASN A 252 14.30 -2.78 -15.54
N GLN A 253 14.99 -3.67 -14.82
CA GLN A 253 14.45 -4.96 -14.42
C GLN A 253 13.35 -4.82 -13.35
N GLU A 254 13.53 -3.93 -12.37
CA GLU A 254 12.49 -3.64 -11.38
C GLU A 254 11.25 -3.02 -12.03
N LEU A 255 11.45 -2.12 -13.00
CA LEU A 255 10.35 -1.52 -13.75
C LEU A 255 9.62 -2.53 -14.65
N ILE A 256 10.34 -3.46 -15.29
CA ILE A 256 9.71 -4.57 -16.03
C ILE A 256 8.94 -5.49 -15.08
N ASN A 257 9.43 -5.72 -13.86
CA ASN A 257 8.73 -6.54 -12.88
C ASN A 257 7.39 -5.94 -12.49
N ILE A 258 7.33 -4.64 -12.15
CA ILE A 258 6.06 -3.98 -11.81
C ILE A 258 5.13 -3.92 -13.02
N ILE A 259 5.63 -3.68 -14.23
CA ILE A 259 4.78 -3.70 -15.43
C ILE A 259 4.19 -5.10 -15.67
N SER A 260 4.99 -6.16 -15.50
CA SER A 260 4.52 -7.55 -15.61
C SER A 260 3.49 -7.90 -14.54
N HIS A 261 3.64 -7.35 -13.33
CA HIS A 261 2.68 -7.43 -12.24
C HIS A 261 1.35 -6.80 -12.64
N GLU A 262 1.37 -5.53 -13.07
CA GLU A 262 0.16 -4.82 -13.50
C GLU A 262 -0.50 -5.42 -14.73
N PHE A 263 0.25 -6.00 -15.66
CA PHE A 263 -0.33 -6.78 -16.75
C PHE A 263 -1.13 -7.98 -16.24
N THR A 264 -0.63 -8.67 -15.22
CA THR A 264 -1.30 -9.86 -14.69
C THR A 264 -2.65 -9.52 -14.04
N HIS A 265 -2.80 -8.30 -13.53
CA HIS A 265 -4.05 -7.83 -12.94
C HIS A 265 -5.23 -7.73 -13.91
N PHE A 266 -4.99 -7.63 -15.24
CA PHE A 266 -6.07 -7.75 -16.23
C PHE A 266 -6.83 -9.08 -16.15
N TRP A 267 -6.22 -10.11 -15.54
CA TRP A 267 -6.87 -11.40 -15.29
C TRP A 267 -7.21 -11.59 -13.82
N ILE A 268 -6.28 -11.27 -12.91
CA ILE A 268 -6.41 -11.52 -11.45
C ILE A 268 -6.52 -10.18 -10.71
N PRO A 269 -7.67 -9.75 -10.17
CA PRO A 269 -8.97 -10.42 -10.18
C PRO A 269 -9.88 -9.96 -11.33
N THR A 270 -9.47 -9.01 -12.17
CA THR A 270 -10.36 -8.25 -13.08
C THR A 270 -11.29 -9.14 -13.91
N GLN A 271 -10.78 -10.20 -14.55
CA GLN A 271 -11.62 -11.12 -15.33
C GLN A 271 -12.20 -12.29 -14.52
N MET A 272 -11.80 -12.49 -13.26
CA MET A 272 -12.35 -13.53 -12.36
C MET A 272 -13.63 -13.09 -11.65
N GLY A 273 -13.85 -11.77 -11.57
CA GLY A 273 -14.99 -11.13 -10.92
C GLY A 273 -14.65 -10.50 -9.57
N LEU A 274 -15.69 -10.07 -8.85
CA LEU A 274 -15.56 -9.20 -7.69
C LEU A 274 -15.30 -9.99 -6.39
N ALA A 275 -14.23 -9.64 -5.68
CA ALA A 275 -13.94 -10.14 -4.33
C ALA A 275 -14.88 -9.54 -3.25
N GLY A 276 -15.48 -8.38 -3.51
CA GLY A 276 -16.38 -7.68 -2.57
C GLY A 276 -15.70 -7.33 -1.24
N GLU A 277 -16.47 -7.31 -0.15
CA GLU A 277 -15.99 -7.00 1.21
C GLU A 277 -14.90 -7.96 1.72
N LYS A 278 -14.79 -9.15 1.11
CA LYS A 278 -13.78 -10.17 1.47
C LYS A 278 -12.42 -9.94 0.80
N TYR A 279 -12.21 -8.79 0.15
CA TYR A 279 -10.96 -8.47 -0.53
C TYR A 279 -9.71 -8.75 0.32
N PRO A 280 -9.60 -8.27 1.59
CA PRO A 280 -8.42 -8.54 2.41
C PRO A 280 -8.16 -10.04 2.61
N ARG A 281 -9.21 -10.85 2.76
CA ARG A 281 -9.10 -12.31 2.95
C ARG A 281 -8.63 -13.05 1.68
N LEU A 282 -8.65 -12.39 0.54
CA LEU A 282 -8.23 -12.94 -0.76
C LEU A 282 -6.93 -12.32 -1.29
N ASN A 283 -6.35 -11.33 -0.63
CA ASN A 283 -5.10 -10.70 -1.09
C ASN A 283 -3.98 -11.71 -1.34
N TRP A 284 -3.88 -12.76 -0.52
CA TRP A 284 -2.86 -13.80 -0.72
C TRP A 284 -3.02 -14.52 -2.07
N PHE A 285 -4.25 -14.64 -2.57
CA PHE A 285 -4.52 -15.21 -3.88
C PHE A 285 -4.33 -14.16 -4.96
N ILE A 286 -4.93 -12.97 -4.79
CA ILE A 286 -4.89 -11.89 -5.78
C ILE A 286 -3.46 -11.43 -6.00
N GLU A 287 -2.84 -10.80 -5.00
CA GLU A 287 -1.49 -10.24 -5.11
C GLU A 287 -0.43 -11.32 -5.24
N GLY A 288 -0.55 -12.39 -4.47
CA GLY A 288 0.44 -13.45 -4.46
C GLY A 288 0.50 -14.26 -5.75
N PHE A 289 -0.65 -14.58 -6.38
CA PHE A 289 -0.63 -15.27 -7.67
C PHE A 289 -0.26 -14.29 -8.79
N THR A 290 -0.67 -13.03 -8.71
CA THR A 290 -0.21 -11.98 -9.64
C THR A 290 1.31 -11.92 -9.64
N GLU A 291 1.94 -11.85 -8.47
CA GLU A 291 3.40 -11.81 -8.35
C GLU A 291 4.07 -13.10 -8.85
N TYR A 292 3.47 -14.26 -8.61
CA TYR A 292 4.01 -15.52 -9.14
C TYR A 292 4.02 -15.55 -10.67
N TYR A 293 2.91 -15.13 -11.29
CA TYR A 293 2.85 -15.12 -12.75
C TYR A 293 3.71 -14.02 -13.37
N SER A 294 3.80 -12.85 -12.72
CA SER A 294 4.63 -11.75 -13.22
C SER A 294 6.10 -12.17 -13.31
N VAL A 295 6.62 -12.87 -12.30
CA VAL A 295 8.02 -13.35 -12.25
C VAL A 295 8.21 -14.60 -13.12
N SER A 296 7.28 -15.57 -13.08
CA SER A 296 7.41 -16.80 -13.86
C SER A 296 7.33 -16.57 -15.38
N ILE A 297 6.53 -15.61 -15.84
CA ILE A 297 6.46 -15.28 -17.27
C ILE A 297 7.72 -14.58 -17.76
N GLN A 298 8.32 -13.73 -16.94
CA GLN A 298 9.62 -13.13 -17.24
C GLN A 298 10.71 -14.21 -17.38
N LYS A 299 10.72 -15.21 -16.50
CA LYS A 299 11.64 -16.35 -16.61
C LYS A 299 11.42 -17.12 -17.92
N GLU A 300 10.17 -17.44 -18.26
CA GLU A 300 9.85 -18.20 -19.49
C GLU A 300 10.22 -17.44 -20.77
N MET A 301 10.22 -16.11 -20.71
CA MET A 301 10.56 -15.24 -21.83
C MET A 301 12.01 -14.73 -21.78
N ASP A 302 12.85 -15.33 -20.94
CA ASP A 302 14.27 -15.01 -20.78
C ASP A 302 14.55 -13.52 -20.44
N PHE A 303 13.59 -12.83 -19.83
CA PHE A 303 13.82 -11.51 -19.22
C PHE A 303 14.67 -11.62 -17.95
N ILE A 304 14.46 -12.70 -17.21
CA ILE A 304 15.27 -13.04 -16.04
C ILE A 304 15.83 -14.46 -16.18
N SER A 305 17.04 -14.66 -15.66
CA SER A 305 17.64 -15.99 -15.61
C SER A 305 16.97 -16.87 -14.55
N GLU A 306 17.23 -18.18 -14.61
CA GLU A 306 16.81 -19.09 -13.52
C GLU A 306 17.41 -18.69 -12.17
N SER A 307 18.65 -18.18 -12.14
CA SER A 307 19.26 -17.69 -10.90
C SER A 307 18.45 -16.55 -10.30
N ILE A 308 18.09 -15.55 -11.10
CA ILE A 308 17.30 -14.40 -10.62
C ILE A 308 15.92 -14.88 -10.12
N PHE A 309 15.28 -15.81 -10.84
CA PHE A 309 14.03 -16.41 -10.38
C PHE A 309 14.19 -17.09 -9.01
N LEU A 310 15.23 -17.89 -8.81
CA LEU A 310 15.51 -18.56 -7.54
C LEU A 310 15.87 -17.57 -6.43
N ASP A 311 16.58 -16.49 -6.75
CA ASP A 311 16.87 -15.40 -5.82
C ASP A 311 15.57 -14.75 -5.34
N THR A 312 14.60 -14.51 -6.22
CA THR A 312 13.25 -14.02 -5.83
C THR A 312 12.54 -15.01 -4.91
N VAL A 313 12.56 -16.32 -5.23
CA VAL A 313 11.93 -17.35 -4.36
C VAL A 313 12.61 -17.37 -2.99
N ASN A 314 13.95 -17.29 -2.94
CA ASN A 314 14.73 -17.27 -1.71
C ASN A 314 14.44 -16.02 -0.88
N GLU A 315 14.37 -14.86 -1.51
CA GLU A 315 13.99 -13.61 -0.86
C GLU A 315 12.60 -13.69 -0.25
N TYR A 316 11.63 -14.27 -0.96
CA TYR A 316 10.27 -14.38 -0.47
C TYR A 316 10.14 -15.43 0.63
N LEU A 317 10.89 -16.54 0.56
CA LEU A 317 11.00 -17.49 1.67
C LEU A 317 11.54 -16.82 2.92
N ASP A 318 12.61 -16.03 2.77
CA ASP A 318 13.24 -15.30 3.86
C ASP A 318 12.26 -14.30 4.48
N LYS A 319 11.69 -13.40 3.67
CA LYS A 319 10.72 -12.39 4.11
C LYS A 319 9.48 -13.01 4.76
N ASN A 320 8.90 -14.05 4.15
CA ASN A 320 7.75 -14.74 4.73
C ASN A 320 8.07 -15.44 6.07
N GLN A 321 9.31 -15.88 6.31
CA GLN A 321 9.71 -16.57 7.56
C GLN A 321 10.18 -15.61 8.65
N ASN A 322 10.84 -14.52 8.26
CA ASN A 322 11.51 -13.61 9.19
C ASN A 322 10.69 -12.36 9.50
N SER A 323 9.60 -12.11 8.79
CA SER A 323 8.70 -11.02 9.08
C SER A 323 8.12 -11.10 10.49
N ILE A 324 7.92 -9.94 11.13
CA ILE A 324 7.15 -9.87 12.39
C ILE A 324 5.68 -10.32 12.19
N PHE A 325 5.18 -10.27 10.96
CA PHE A 325 3.84 -10.69 10.55
C PHE A 325 3.78 -12.13 10.02
N SER A 326 4.92 -12.84 10.02
CA SER A 326 5.07 -14.19 9.45
C SER A 326 4.12 -15.23 10.04
N LYS A 327 3.63 -15.02 11.27
CA LYS A 327 2.74 -15.93 12.01
C LYS A 327 1.28 -15.50 12.07
N LEU A 328 0.91 -14.40 11.42
CA LEU A 328 -0.48 -13.93 11.42
C LEU A 328 -1.40 -14.96 10.76
N SER A 329 -2.42 -15.37 11.50
CA SER A 329 -3.61 -16.05 10.97
C SER A 329 -4.39 -15.13 10.04
N LEU A 330 -5.31 -15.70 9.27
CA LEU A 330 -6.14 -14.92 8.34
C LEU A 330 -7.00 -13.88 9.05
N ASP A 331 -7.57 -14.25 10.20
CA ASP A 331 -8.45 -13.35 10.97
C ASP A 331 -7.63 -12.24 11.65
N GLU A 332 -6.44 -12.53 12.18
CA GLU A 332 -5.54 -11.50 12.71
C GLU A 332 -5.05 -10.55 11.60
N TYR A 333 -4.68 -11.07 10.43
CA TYR A 333 -4.30 -10.25 9.27
C TYR A 333 -5.42 -9.30 8.86
N GLU A 334 -6.63 -9.81 8.66
CA GLU A 334 -7.79 -8.99 8.29
C GLU A 334 -8.10 -7.93 9.35
N ASN A 335 -8.06 -8.30 10.63
CA ASN A 335 -8.30 -7.37 11.72
C ASN A 335 -7.26 -6.24 11.74
N ILE A 336 -5.98 -6.55 11.62
CA ILE A 336 -4.91 -5.53 11.62
C ILE A 336 -5.01 -4.68 10.36
N PHE A 337 -5.21 -5.29 9.18
CA PHE A 337 -5.32 -4.59 7.90
C PHE A 337 -6.46 -3.57 7.89
N ASN A 338 -7.63 -3.95 8.42
CA ASN A 338 -8.80 -3.08 8.46
C ASN A 338 -8.72 -1.98 9.53
N ASN A 339 -8.01 -2.22 10.64
CA ASN A 339 -7.97 -1.28 11.77
C ASN A 339 -6.68 -0.43 11.84
N THR A 340 -5.68 -0.71 11.02
CA THR A 340 -4.39 0.02 11.03
C THR A 340 -4.33 0.99 9.84
N PRO A 341 -4.14 2.31 10.04
CA PRO A 341 -4.02 3.27 8.93
C PRO A 341 -2.85 2.97 7.99
N ALA A 342 -3.00 3.28 6.70
CA ALA A 342 -2.06 2.95 5.61
C ALA A 342 -0.62 3.41 5.86
N PHE A 343 -0.48 4.52 6.59
CA PHE A 343 0.78 5.24 6.74
C PHE A 343 1.55 4.91 8.03
N VAL A 344 1.08 3.97 8.85
CA VAL A 344 1.75 3.60 10.09
C VAL A 344 2.78 2.50 9.81
N THR A 345 4.07 2.78 9.96
CA THR A 345 5.11 1.73 10.09
C THR A 345 4.74 0.85 11.28
N PRO A 346 4.38 -0.44 11.07
CA PRO A 346 4.99 -1.42 10.16
C PRO A 346 4.10 -1.90 8.98
N ARG A 347 3.04 -1.16 8.63
CA ARG A 347 2.04 -1.58 7.63
C ARG A 347 2.61 -1.89 6.24
N THR A 348 3.71 -1.27 5.83
CA THR A 348 4.37 -1.59 4.55
C THR A 348 4.84 -3.04 4.45
N GLU A 349 5.18 -3.68 5.57
CA GLU A 349 5.54 -5.09 5.61
C GLU A 349 4.30 -5.99 5.69
N LEU A 350 3.28 -5.58 6.45
CA LEU A 350 1.98 -6.25 6.52
C LEU A 350 1.33 -6.34 5.13
N ASP A 351 1.32 -5.24 4.38
CA ASP A 351 0.73 -5.14 3.04
C ASP A 351 1.47 -6.05 2.04
N LYS A 352 2.75 -6.36 2.28
CA LYS A 352 3.55 -7.26 1.44
C LYS A 352 3.41 -8.75 1.80
N MET A 353 2.90 -9.09 2.98
CA MET A 353 2.72 -10.48 3.39
C MET A 353 1.89 -11.33 2.40
N PRO A 354 0.77 -10.82 1.85
CA PRO A 354 0.02 -11.52 0.81
C PRO A 354 0.85 -11.86 -0.44
N TYR A 355 1.73 -10.96 -0.87
CA TYR A 355 2.60 -11.14 -2.03
C TYR A 355 3.56 -12.30 -1.79
N TRP A 356 4.34 -12.25 -0.70
CA TRP A 356 5.35 -13.28 -0.43
C TRP A 356 4.71 -14.65 -0.18
N ARG A 357 3.70 -14.70 0.69
CA ARG A 357 3.08 -15.97 1.08
C ARG A 357 2.30 -16.59 -0.07
N GLY A 358 1.55 -15.78 -0.80
CA GLY A 358 0.76 -16.24 -1.93
C GLY A 358 1.62 -16.66 -3.12
N PHE A 359 2.70 -15.93 -3.41
CA PHE A 359 3.70 -16.34 -4.40
C PHE A 359 4.26 -17.73 -4.11
N LEU A 360 4.67 -17.98 -2.87
CA LEU A 360 5.25 -19.27 -2.47
C LEU A 360 4.23 -20.42 -2.57
N ILE A 361 2.97 -20.16 -2.23
CA ILE A 361 1.88 -21.14 -2.39
C ILE A 361 1.65 -21.42 -3.88
N ALA A 362 1.62 -20.40 -4.74
CA ALA A 362 1.49 -20.56 -6.19
C ALA A 362 2.67 -21.35 -6.76
N PHE A 363 3.89 -21.07 -6.32
CA PHE A 363 5.10 -21.82 -6.69
C PHE A 363 5.01 -23.30 -6.28
N ILE A 364 4.66 -23.60 -5.01
CA ILE A 364 4.45 -24.98 -4.52
C ILE A 364 3.44 -25.72 -5.40
N LEU A 365 2.31 -25.07 -5.67
CA LEU A 365 1.24 -25.66 -6.47
C LEU A 365 1.68 -25.95 -7.90
N ASP A 366 2.33 -25.01 -8.56
CA ASP A 366 2.78 -25.19 -9.94
C ASP A 366 3.74 -26.37 -10.05
N LYS A 367 4.69 -26.46 -9.11
CA LYS A 367 5.68 -27.54 -9.09
C LYS A 367 5.06 -28.91 -8.78
N ASN A 368 4.11 -28.99 -7.85
CA ASN A 368 3.38 -30.22 -7.57
C ASN A 368 2.50 -30.67 -8.76
N LEU A 369 1.94 -29.72 -9.51
CA LEU A 369 1.13 -29.98 -10.69
C LEU A 369 1.97 -30.49 -11.88
N GLU A 370 3.16 -29.92 -12.07
CA GLU A 370 4.13 -30.38 -13.06
C GLU A 370 4.54 -31.84 -12.83
N ALA A 371 4.71 -32.24 -11.58
CA ALA A 371 5.15 -33.59 -11.26
C ALA A 371 4.04 -34.66 -11.32
N SER A 372 2.80 -34.28 -11.07
CA SER A 372 1.67 -35.22 -10.96
C SER A 372 1.00 -35.56 -12.28
N THR A 373 1.28 -34.84 -13.38
CA THR A 373 0.50 -34.99 -14.61
C THR A 373 1.33 -34.99 -15.89
N SER A 374 0.89 -35.76 -16.88
CA SER A 374 1.40 -35.71 -18.26
C SER A 374 1.06 -34.35 -18.90
N ARG A 375 1.92 -33.35 -18.69
CA ARG A 375 1.99 -32.02 -19.36
C ARG A 375 0.73 -31.13 -19.35
N ASN A 376 -0.42 -31.60 -18.85
CA ASN A 376 -1.72 -30.97 -19.05
C ASN A 376 -2.37 -30.39 -17.79
N HIS A 377 -1.71 -30.38 -16.64
CA HIS A 377 -2.22 -29.65 -15.47
C HIS A 377 -1.12 -28.72 -14.99
N LYS A 378 -1.23 -27.45 -15.36
CA LYS A 378 -0.40 -26.36 -14.84
C LYS A 378 -1.30 -25.43 -14.05
N ILE A 379 -0.71 -24.67 -13.13
CA ILE A 379 -1.48 -23.76 -12.27
C ILE A 379 -2.28 -22.72 -13.09
N TYR A 380 -1.83 -22.33 -14.30
CA TYR A 380 -2.58 -21.40 -15.15
C TYR A 380 -3.98 -21.88 -15.54
N LYS A 381 -4.22 -23.21 -15.58
CA LYS A 381 -5.56 -23.75 -15.88
C LYS A 381 -6.56 -23.43 -14.77
N LEU A 382 -6.10 -23.23 -13.54
CA LEU A 382 -6.91 -22.70 -12.44
C LEU A 382 -7.43 -21.32 -12.81
N VAL A 383 -6.51 -20.42 -13.14
CA VAL A 383 -6.80 -19.02 -13.49
C VAL A 383 -7.78 -18.98 -14.66
N SER A 384 -7.52 -19.74 -15.73
CA SER A 384 -8.44 -19.84 -16.87
C SER A 384 -9.84 -20.33 -16.49
N ARG A 385 -9.99 -21.27 -15.53
CA ARG A 385 -11.33 -21.72 -15.07
C ARG A 385 -12.07 -20.63 -14.31
N LEU A 386 -11.35 -19.85 -13.49
CA LEU A 386 -11.94 -18.73 -12.75
C LEU A 386 -12.36 -17.60 -13.69
N ILE A 387 -11.56 -17.30 -14.72
CA ILE A 387 -11.90 -16.33 -15.78
C ILE A 387 -13.14 -16.77 -16.57
N ASN A 388 -13.23 -18.05 -16.94
CA ASN A 388 -14.36 -18.58 -17.70
C ASN A 388 -15.64 -18.79 -16.88
N SER A 389 -15.58 -18.52 -15.57
CA SER A 389 -16.73 -18.57 -14.66
C SER A 389 -16.72 -17.32 -13.77
N PRO A 390 -16.85 -16.11 -14.35
CA PRO A 390 -16.76 -14.88 -13.59
C PRO A 390 -17.95 -14.76 -12.61
N GLY A 391 -17.75 -14.08 -11.49
CA GLY A 391 -18.76 -13.94 -10.44
C GLY A 391 -18.14 -13.52 -9.11
N HIS A 392 -18.86 -13.67 -8.00
CA HIS A 392 -18.29 -13.41 -6.68
C HIS A 392 -17.07 -14.31 -6.45
N LEU A 393 -15.92 -13.70 -6.17
CA LEU A 393 -14.68 -14.43 -5.87
C LEU A 393 -14.61 -14.64 -4.36
N ASP A 394 -14.50 -15.90 -3.95
CA ASP A 394 -14.25 -16.33 -2.58
C ASP A 394 -13.38 -17.60 -2.57
N SER A 395 -12.97 -18.04 -1.38
CA SER A 395 -12.14 -19.24 -1.24
C SER A 395 -12.83 -20.50 -1.76
N ASP A 396 -14.14 -20.63 -1.62
CA ASP A 396 -14.90 -21.79 -2.09
C ASP A 396 -14.90 -21.87 -3.62
N LYS A 397 -15.10 -20.74 -4.30
CA LYS A 397 -14.98 -20.65 -5.76
C LYS A 397 -13.58 -21.02 -6.21
N ILE A 398 -12.53 -20.48 -5.57
CA ILE A 398 -11.14 -20.84 -5.86
C ILE A 398 -10.94 -22.36 -5.69
N PHE A 399 -11.37 -22.96 -4.57
CA PHE A 399 -11.24 -24.41 -4.34
C PHE A 399 -12.03 -25.25 -5.34
N SER A 400 -13.25 -24.84 -5.69
CA SER A 400 -14.09 -25.54 -6.63
C SER A 400 -13.48 -25.60 -8.04
N SER A 401 -12.66 -24.62 -8.40
CA SER A 401 -11.97 -24.57 -9.69
C SER A 401 -10.80 -25.55 -9.83
N PHE A 402 -10.35 -26.20 -8.74
CA PHE A 402 -9.38 -27.30 -8.79
C PHE A 402 -10.05 -28.67 -9.03
N SER A 403 -9.33 -29.60 -9.68
CA SER A 403 -9.71 -31.02 -9.67
C SER A 403 -9.63 -31.57 -8.25
N GLU A 404 -10.37 -32.63 -7.95
CA GLU A 404 -10.47 -33.18 -6.60
C GLU A 404 -9.11 -33.49 -5.96
N SER A 405 -8.21 -34.14 -6.70
CA SER A 405 -6.84 -34.46 -6.22
C SER A 405 -6.01 -33.23 -5.86
N VAL A 406 -6.13 -32.15 -6.63
CA VAL A 406 -5.38 -30.90 -6.41
C VAL A 406 -6.03 -30.07 -5.33
N ARG A 407 -7.37 -30.09 -5.26
CA ARG A 407 -8.18 -29.36 -4.28
C ARG A 407 -7.78 -29.75 -2.86
N GLU A 408 -7.60 -31.02 -2.56
CA GLU A 408 -7.25 -31.47 -1.21
C GLU A 408 -5.82 -31.06 -0.81
N THR A 409 -4.85 -31.17 -1.72
CA THR A 409 -3.49 -30.65 -1.50
C THR A 409 -3.51 -29.14 -1.25
N PHE A 410 -4.26 -28.40 -2.07
CA PHE A 410 -4.37 -26.96 -1.92
C PHE A 410 -5.09 -26.54 -0.65
N LYS A 411 -6.18 -27.20 -0.26
CA LYS A 411 -6.86 -26.95 1.02
C LYS A 411 -5.91 -27.13 2.21
N LYS A 412 -5.05 -28.16 2.18
CA LYS A 412 -4.03 -28.36 3.23
C LYS A 412 -3.05 -27.19 3.29
N LEU A 413 -2.55 -26.71 2.14
CA LEU A 413 -1.68 -25.54 2.08
C LEU A 413 -2.39 -24.26 2.57
N TYR A 414 -3.61 -24.02 2.11
CA TYR A 414 -4.43 -22.89 2.52
C TYR A 414 -4.70 -22.88 4.02
N LEU A 415 -5.17 -24.00 4.58
CA LEU A 415 -5.42 -24.10 6.02
C LEU A 415 -4.14 -23.87 6.83
N LYS A 416 -3.04 -24.50 6.43
CA LYS A 416 -1.75 -24.41 7.13
C LYS A 416 -1.18 -22.99 7.09
N HIS A 417 -1.09 -22.41 5.90
CA HIS A 417 -0.32 -21.19 5.68
C HIS A 417 -1.15 -19.90 5.69
N ILE A 418 -2.39 -19.95 5.20
CA ILE A 418 -3.27 -18.77 5.16
C ILE A 418 -4.11 -18.70 6.43
N VAL A 419 -4.93 -19.73 6.70
CA VAL A 419 -5.89 -19.68 7.83
C VAL A 419 -5.17 -19.67 9.16
N VAL A 420 -4.29 -20.64 9.41
CA VAL A 420 -3.54 -20.74 10.67
C VAL A 420 -2.35 -19.77 10.71
N GLY A 421 -1.88 -19.30 9.56
CA GLY A 421 -0.76 -18.35 9.50
C GLY A 421 0.62 -18.95 9.65
N ARG A 422 0.83 -20.26 9.42
CA ARG A 422 2.19 -20.82 9.50
C ARG A 422 3.04 -20.35 8.32
N PRO A 423 4.27 -19.86 8.54
CA PRO A 423 5.16 -19.51 7.44
C PRO A 423 5.39 -20.71 6.50
N VAL A 424 5.48 -20.44 5.19
CA VAL A 424 6.01 -21.41 4.22
C VAL A 424 7.50 -21.64 4.48
N THR A 425 7.90 -22.91 4.47
CA THR A 425 9.26 -23.37 4.76
C THR A 425 9.87 -24.12 3.57
N VAL A 426 11.18 -24.32 3.56
CA VAL A 426 11.82 -25.14 2.51
C VAL A 426 11.32 -26.58 2.50
N ASN A 427 10.85 -27.12 3.64
CA ASN A 427 10.22 -28.44 3.67
C ASN A 427 8.92 -28.52 2.86
N ASP A 428 8.25 -27.38 2.63
CA ASP A 428 7.02 -27.34 1.83
C ASP A 428 7.31 -27.40 0.30
N ILE A 429 8.57 -27.15 -0.11
CA ILE A 429 9.02 -27.12 -1.51
C ILE A 429 10.15 -28.12 -1.83
N SER A 430 10.75 -28.75 -0.82
CA SER A 430 11.99 -29.55 -0.91
C SER A 430 11.93 -30.68 -1.94
N ASN A 431 10.74 -31.20 -2.23
CA ASN A 431 10.53 -32.24 -3.23
C ASN A 431 10.81 -31.77 -4.68
N CYS A 432 10.85 -30.46 -4.91
CA CYS A 432 10.97 -29.84 -6.24
C CYS A 432 12.27 -29.04 -6.46
N VAL A 433 13.05 -28.86 -5.41
CA VAL A 433 14.22 -27.95 -5.42
C VAL A 433 15.40 -28.60 -4.74
N GLU A 434 16.60 -28.20 -5.15
CA GLU A 434 17.80 -28.41 -4.35
C GLU A 434 18.04 -27.19 -3.47
N TYR A 435 18.56 -27.41 -2.28
CA TYR A 435 18.82 -26.34 -1.33
C TYR A 435 20.06 -26.65 -0.51
N ARG A 436 20.69 -25.59 -0.03
CA ARG A 436 21.76 -25.65 0.97
C ARG A 436 21.29 -25.05 2.28
N ARG A 437 21.92 -25.48 3.36
CA ARG A 437 21.76 -24.92 4.69
C ARG A 437 22.71 -23.73 4.85
N ASP A 438 22.16 -22.59 5.28
CA ASP A 438 22.90 -21.38 5.60
C ASP A 438 22.56 -20.94 7.03
N ILE A 439 23.53 -20.42 7.78
CA ILE A 439 23.26 -19.72 9.04
C ILE A 439 23.12 -18.25 8.70
N LYS A 440 21.97 -17.66 9.03
CA LYS A 440 21.70 -16.24 8.82
C LYS A 440 21.25 -15.60 10.12
N HIS A 441 21.38 -14.28 10.19
CA HIS A 441 20.78 -13.48 11.24
C HIS A 441 19.41 -12.99 10.76
N LYS A 442 18.38 -13.21 11.56
CA LYS A 442 17.05 -12.62 11.32
C LYS A 442 16.75 -11.52 12.31
N PHE A 443 15.87 -10.61 11.91
CA PHE A 443 15.28 -9.66 12.81
C PHE A 443 14.47 -10.37 13.90
N ASN A 444 14.84 -10.15 15.16
CA ASN A 444 14.12 -10.67 16.32
C ASN A 444 14.30 -9.73 17.51
N LEU A 445 13.19 -9.11 17.92
CA LEU A 445 13.15 -8.22 19.09
C LEU A 445 13.12 -8.97 20.43
N GLY A 446 12.95 -10.30 20.39
CA GLY A 446 12.93 -11.17 21.55
C GLY A 446 11.57 -11.31 22.22
N TYR A 447 10.51 -10.75 21.65
CA TYR A 447 9.13 -10.84 22.14
C TYR A 447 8.13 -10.65 20.99
N ASN A 448 6.85 -10.92 21.22
CA ASN A 448 5.80 -10.73 20.22
C ASN A 448 5.32 -9.27 20.19
N VAL A 449 5.88 -8.49 19.26
CA VAL A 449 5.58 -7.05 19.11
C VAL A 449 4.10 -6.78 18.91
N ILE A 450 3.43 -7.57 18.07
CA ILE A 450 2.03 -7.35 17.67
C ILE A 450 1.14 -7.46 18.90
N ARG A 451 1.25 -8.55 19.66
CA ARG A 451 0.48 -8.73 20.90
C ARG A 451 0.86 -7.72 21.97
N SER A 452 2.14 -7.35 22.02
CA SER A 452 2.63 -6.42 23.03
C SER A 452 2.15 -4.98 22.83
N GLN A 453 1.80 -4.61 21.60
CA GLN A 453 1.25 -3.29 21.26
C GLN A 453 -0.19 -3.12 21.75
N GLU A 454 -0.97 -4.20 21.90
CA GLU A 454 -2.38 -4.12 22.32
C GLU A 454 -2.51 -3.60 23.76
N ASP A 455 -1.71 -4.14 24.67
CA ASP A 455 -1.78 -3.83 26.11
C ASP A 455 -0.58 -3.01 26.62
N MET A 456 0.32 -2.59 25.73
CA MET A 456 1.60 -1.95 26.08
C MET A 456 2.37 -2.77 27.12
N ARG A 457 2.45 -4.09 26.90
CA ARG A 457 3.10 -5.05 27.80
C ARG A 457 3.89 -6.06 27.01
N ILE A 458 5.01 -6.52 27.56
CA ILE A 458 5.80 -7.59 26.94
C ILE A 458 4.99 -8.88 26.95
N GLU A 459 4.72 -9.43 25.77
CA GLU A 459 4.03 -10.70 25.55
C GLU A 459 4.91 -11.68 24.77
N GLU A 460 4.78 -12.97 25.09
CA GLU A 460 5.49 -14.09 24.45
C GLU A 460 7.02 -13.89 24.31
N ILE A 461 7.71 -13.52 25.40
CA ILE A 461 9.16 -13.36 25.41
C ILE A 461 9.89 -14.65 25.02
N ASP A 462 10.86 -14.54 24.11
CA ASP A 462 11.80 -15.60 23.79
C ASP A 462 12.84 -15.68 24.92
N ILE A 463 12.85 -16.79 25.65
CA ILE A 463 13.76 -17.02 26.78
C ILE A 463 15.24 -17.04 26.38
N ASN A 464 15.53 -17.20 25.09
CA ASN A 464 16.89 -17.18 24.54
C ASN A 464 17.28 -15.80 23.99
N SER A 465 16.38 -14.81 24.03
CA SER A 465 16.62 -13.47 23.49
C SER A 465 17.58 -12.64 24.34
N GLU A 466 18.19 -11.62 23.72
CA GLU A 466 19.00 -10.63 24.42
C GLU A 466 18.20 -9.91 25.52
N ILE A 467 16.96 -9.51 25.23
CA ILE A 467 16.14 -8.78 26.20
C ILE A 467 15.83 -9.60 27.47
N TYR A 468 15.70 -10.93 27.33
CA TYR A 468 15.50 -11.81 28.47
C TYR A 468 16.72 -11.83 29.40
N LYS A 469 17.94 -11.75 28.84
CA LYS A 469 19.20 -11.66 29.60
C LYS A 469 19.28 -10.38 30.44
N PHE A 470 18.64 -9.31 30.00
CA PHE A 470 18.52 -8.04 30.74
C PHE A 470 17.46 -8.06 31.84
N GLY A 471 16.79 -9.18 32.06
CA GLY A 471 15.80 -9.31 33.14
C GLY A 471 14.38 -8.91 32.75
N ILE A 472 14.12 -8.58 31.48
CA ILE A 472 12.76 -8.30 30.98
C ILE A 472 11.95 -9.60 30.96
N ARG A 473 10.67 -9.54 31.34
CA ARG A 473 9.76 -10.69 31.45
C ARG A 473 8.38 -10.37 30.88
N ASN A 474 7.59 -11.42 30.62
CA ASN A 474 6.19 -11.26 30.24
C ASN A 474 5.42 -10.45 31.31
N GLY A 475 4.61 -9.49 30.85
CA GLY A 475 3.83 -8.59 31.67
C GLY A 475 4.56 -7.33 32.15
N ASP A 476 5.85 -7.16 31.84
CA ASP A 476 6.53 -5.86 32.03
C ASP A 476 5.89 -4.80 31.12
N SER A 477 5.69 -3.58 31.64
CA SER A 477 4.96 -2.53 30.91
C SER A 477 5.90 -1.76 29.99
N ILE A 478 5.58 -1.72 28.70
CA ILE A 478 6.34 -0.97 27.70
C ILE A 478 6.07 0.51 27.88
N VAL A 479 7.14 1.29 28.12
CA VAL A 479 7.05 2.76 28.23
C VAL A 479 7.73 3.47 27.06
N GLY A 480 8.52 2.75 26.26
CA GLY A 480 9.08 3.26 25.00
C GLY A 480 9.77 2.16 24.21
N SER A 481 9.69 2.25 22.89
CA SER A 481 10.40 1.35 21.97
C SER A 481 10.75 2.09 20.68
N SER A 482 11.94 1.84 20.15
CA SER A 482 12.38 2.34 18.84
C SER A 482 13.23 1.29 18.15
N PHE A 483 12.87 0.92 16.93
CA PHE A 483 13.59 -0.08 16.14
C PHE A 483 13.27 0.10 14.65
N SER A 484 14.21 -0.32 13.81
CA SER A 484 14.02 -0.41 12.36
C SER A 484 13.39 -1.77 12.04
N VAL A 485 12.11 -1.77 11.66
CA VAL A 485 11.34 -3.00 11.38
C VAL A 485 12.05 -3.82 10.29
N GLY A 486 12.34 -5.09 10.60
CA GLY A 486 12.98 -6.02 9.67
C GLY A 486 14.50 -5.88 9.55
N ASP A 487 15.10 -4.85 10.17
CA ASP A 487 16.53 -4.61 10.11
C ASP A 487 17.22 -5.10 11.39
N HIS A 488 17.96 -6.21 11.26
CA HIS A 488 18.70 -6.83 12.36
C HIS A 488 20.12 -6.25 12.53
N THR A 489 20.51 -5.28 11.69
CA THR A 489 21.82 -4.63 11.71
C THR A 489 21.79 -3.29 12.45
N GLU A 490 20.60 -2.73 12.66
CA GLU A 490 20.37 -1.52 13.44
C GLU A 490 19.99 -1.86 14.89
N LYS A 491 20.45 -1.02 15.82
CA LYS A 491 20.14 -1.23 17.25
C LYS A 491 18.69 -0.89 17.56
N ALA A 492 18.07 -1.72 18.39
CA ALA A 492 16.77 -1.46 18.99
C ALA A 492 16.94 -0.87 20.39
N ASN A 493 16.05 0.07 20.73
CA ASN A 493 15.90 0.62 22.07
C ASN A 493 14.58 0.14 22.67
N LEU A 494 14.61 -0.33 23.91
CA LEU A 494 13.43 -0.78 24.64
C LEU A 494 13.49 -0.30 26.09
N ALA A 495 12.44 0.40 26.51
CA ALA A 495 12.22 0.86 27.87
C ALA A 495 10.96 0.22 28.44
N VAL A 496 11.10 -0.50 29.57
CA VAL A 496 10.01 -1.17 30.27
C VAL A 496 10.02 -0.87 31.77
N ILE A 497 8.86 -0.88 32.40
CA ILE A 497 8.74 -0.93 33.87
C ILE A 497 8.56 -2.40 34.26
N SER A 498 9.51 -2.93 35.02
CA SER A 498 9.44 -4.32 35.48
C SER A 498 8.27 -4.51 36.44
N LYS A 499 7.42 -5.50 36.17
CA LYS A 499 6.32 -5.87 37.07
C LYS A 499 6.83 -6.41 38.41
N GLN A 500 8.02 -7.00 38.42
CA GLN A 500 8.58 -7.65 39.61
C GLN A 500 9.25 -6.64 40.55
N SER A 501 10.05 -5.71 40.01
CA SER A 501 10.82 -4.76 40.82
C SER A 501 10.22 -3.35 40.85
N GLY A 502 9.31 -3.03 39.94
CA GLY A 502 8.81 -1.66 39.74
C GLY A 502 9.84 -0.71 39.11
N MET A 503 11.04 -1.20 38.76
CA MET A 503 12.11 -0.36 38.23
C MET A 503 11.99 -0.19 36.71
N LEU A 504 12.41 0.98 36.23
CA LEU A 504 12.63 1.23 34.81
C LEU A 504 13.88 0.46 34.34
N ILE A 505 13.69 -0.42 33.37
CA ILE A 505 14.75 -1.09 32.63
C ILE A 505 14.79 -0.44 31.24
N ASN A 506 15.94 0.16 30.90
CA ASN A 506 16.15 0.75 29.58
C ASN A 506 17.38 0.10 28.94
N ILE A 507 17.19 -0.51 27.78
CA ILE A 507 18.23 -1.26 27.08
C ILE A 507 18.34 -0.86 25.63
N GLU A 508 19.57 -0.93 25.13
CA GLU A 508 19.92 -0.86 23.72
C GLU A 508 20.52 -2.22 23.33
N TYR A 509 20.00 -2.86 22.29
CA TYR A 509 20.43 -4.21 21.90
C TYR A 509 20.31 -4.41 20.38
N MET A 510 21.02 -5.40 19.85
CA MET A 510 20.85 -5.82 18.45
C MET A 510 19.63 -6.75 18.34
N PRO A 511 18.60 -6.41 17.55
CA PRO A 511 17.41 -7.24 17.40
C PRO A 511 17.69 -8.38 16.40
N SER A 512 18.62 -9.26 16.77
CA SER A 512 19.16 -10.30 15.91
C SER A 512 19.09 -11.66 16.58
N GLN A 513 18.65 -12.67 15.83
CA GLN A 513 18.72 -14.08 16.22
C GLN A 513 19.37 -14.88 15.09
N GLU A 514 20.36 -15.71 15.43
CA GLU A 514 20.87 -16.72 14.50
C GLU A 514 19.77 -17.75 14.20
N VAL A 515 19.52 -17.96 12.92
CA VAL A 515 18.60 -18.96 12.42
C VAL A 515 19.24 -19.78 11.32
N GLU A 516 18.92 -21.06 11.33
CA GLU A 516 19.19 -21.93 10.21
C GLU A 516 18.15 -21.65 9.13
N LEU A 517 18.58 -21.07 8.02
CA LEU A 517 17.77 -20.85 6.85
C LEU A 517 18.28 -21.71 5.69
N TYR A 518 17.41 -21.90 4.72
CA TYR A 518 17.72 -22.73 3.57
C TYR A 518 17.63 -21.88 2.31
N THR A 519 18.68 -21.93 1.51
CA THR A 519 18.75 -21.22 0.23
C THR A 519 18.63 -22.24 -0.89
N LEU A 520 17.65 -22.04 -1.76
CA LEU A 520 17.45 -22.82 -2.96
C LEU A 520 18.60 -22.58 -3.94
N THR A 521 19.15 -23.65 -4.49
CA THR A 521 20.32 -23.61 -5.37
C THR A 521 19.98 -24.00 -6.81
N SER A 522 18.95 -24.82 -7.02
CA SER A 522 18.52 -25.25 -8.35
C SER A 522 17.07 -25.77 -8.32
N LEU A 523 16.43 -25.80 -9.48
CA LEU A 523 15.18 -26.55 -9.67
C LEU A 523 15.49 -28.00 -10.05
N LYS A 524 14.80 -28.96 -9.44
CA LYS A 524 14.91 -30.37 -9.86
C LYS A 524 14.23 -30.55 -11.21
N SER A 525 14.80 -31.42 -12.04
CA SER A 525 14.22 -31.78 -13.35
C SER A 525 12.88 -32.52 -13.26
N SER A 526 12.58 -33.09 -12.08
CA SER A 526 11.28 -33.66 -11.72
C SER A 526 11.07 -33.52 -10.22
N CYS A 527 9.86 -33.16 -9.78
CA CYS A 527 9.55 -33.27 -8.36
C CYS A 527 9.25 -34.71 -7.98
N GLN A 528 9.69 -35.09 -6.78
CA GLN A 528 9.31 -36.37 -6.20
C GLN A 528 7.90 -36.24 -5.60
N ASN A 529 6.90 -36.86 -6.23
CA ASN A 529 5.54 -36.86 -5.68
C ASN A 529 5.48 -37.76 -4.44
N GLU A 530 5.41 -37.17 -3.25
CA GLU A 530 4.98 -37.91 -2.05
C GLU A 530 3.49 -38.23 -2.06
N VAL A 531 2.68 -37.53 -2.87
CA VAL A 531 1.22 -37.74 -2.98
C VAL A 531 0.85 -39.06 -3.69
N ALA A 532 1.82 -39.78 -4.25
CA ALA A 532 1.60 -41.07 -4.91
C ALA A 532 2.00 -42.29 -4.05
N ARG A 533 2.23 -42.11 -2.73
CA ARG A 533 2.47 -43.21 -1.78
C ARG A 533 1.39 -43.35 -0.74
#